data_AF-A0A934BTL8-F1
#
_entry.id   AF-A0A934BTL8-F1
#
_cell.length_a   1.000
_cell.length_b   1.000
_cell.length_c   1.000
_cell.angle_alpha   90.00
_cell.angle_beta   90.00
_cell.angle_gamma   90.00
#
_symmetry.space_group_name_H-M   'P 1'
#
loop_
_entity.id
_entity.type
_entity.pdbx_description
1 polymer ?
#
loop_
_entity_poly.entity_id
_entity_poly.type
_entity_poly.pdbx_seq_one_letter_code
_entity_poly.pdbx_strand_id
1 'polypeptide(L)'
;MPAYRWLFAAALATALNADAAEPPSLLAAQAAVEKAHSETWRRFMDEHNVMLDYTDLDGKILRPTPQDCREHKPSALSWGVPVEDGPMFNGLYLDAMCNRWKLTRNEVDRQKARRLVAGLLFLNSLGNTPGFIARGVATDGKTTYPMGSNDQTTPWLYGLWRYVRDGLSEPAERGRLVEKFCEQVKMLDANGWRMPCDGGPSKYRGDFSKPTWESAPRLLFVMKAMTEFTGDPRWQQRYLDAANEKVGKGQRSRLEICRTGMVFDPGQGLRHSWTGSEGVICLRALWEMETDPVLHAAYAQGLRASAELAAKSLSLCFEFNVNGKERFERDWRVMNEAWKPQHSEAEAVAVALAGLKVQHRASPRMHLEKDFVREPCFAAWVVTLCPDKAVVAKHRNAILDVIAHYRYERLYLSQFFPVESAWYRLQLK
;
A
#
# COMPACT_ATOMS: atom_id res chain seq x y z
N MET A 1 -69.00 -39.20 39.07
CA MET A 1 -69.06 -37.97 38.25
C MET A 1 -68.81 -36.78 39.17
N PRO A 2 -68.19 -35.67 38.74
CA PRO A 2 -67.22 -35.46 37.64
C PRO A 2 -66.02 -34.56 38.06
N ALA A 3 -65.20 -34.16 37.08
CA ALA A 3 -64.59 -32.83 36.94
C ALA A 3 -63.25 -32.52 37.65
N TYR A 4 -62.25 -31.84 37.07
CA TYR A 4 -62.06 -31.19 35.76
C TYR A 4 -60.54 -31.15 35.49
N ARG A 5 -60.13 -31.42 34.24
CA ARG A 5 -58.78 -31.14 33.72
C ARG A 5 -58.55 -29.62 33.68
N TRP A 6 -57.36 -29.18 34.09
CA TRP A 6 -56.83 -27.87 33.67
C TRP A 6 -55.42 -28.04 33.11
N LEU A 7 -55.32 -27.69 31.83
CA LEU A 7 -54.10 -27.54 31.05
C LEU A 7 -53.26 -26.39 31.62
N PHE A 8 -52.00 -26.62 31.94
CA PHE A 8 -51.01 -25.55 32.00
C PHE A 8 -50.36 -25.43 30.63
N ALA A 9 -50.59 -24.30 29.98
CA ALA A 9 -49.95 -23.90 28.74
C ALA A 9 -48.45 -23.67 28.98
N ALA A 10 -47.62 -24.35 28.20
CA ALA A 10 -46.21 -24.02 28.06
C ALA A 10 -46.08 -22.79 27.15
N ALA A 11 -45.80 -21.63 27.73
CA ALA A 11 -45.39 -20.46 26.98
C ALA A 11 -43.88 -20.57 26.67
N LEU A 12 -43.55 -20.78 25.40
CA LEU A 12 -42.20 -20.56 24.88
C LEU A 12 -41.85 -19.07 25.08
N ALA A 13 -40.84 -18.79 25.91
CA ALA A 13 -40.19 -17.50 25.92
C ALA A 13 -39.17 -17.47 24.77
N THR A 14 -39.57 -16.92 23.63
CA THR A 14 -38.64 -16.42 22.61
C THR A 14 -37.92 -15.20 23.18
N ALA A 15 -36.68 -15.39 23.62
CA ALA A 15 -35.77 -14.28 23.88
C ALA A 15 -35.42 -13.60 22.55
N LEU A 16 -36.15 -12.54 22.23
CA LEU A 16 -35.73 -11.54 21.26
C LEU A 16 -34.46 -10.90 21.79
N ASN A 17 -33.33 -11.17 21.14
CA ASN A 17 -32.12 -10.38 21.29
C ASN A 17 -32.45 -8.94 20.91
N ALA A 18 -32.63 -8.08 21.91
CA ALA A 18 -32.65 -6.64 21.71
C ALA A 18 -31.27 -6.21 21.20
N ASP A 19 -31.30 -5.46 20.10
CA ASP A 19 -30.15 -4.83 19.45
C ASP A 19 -29.19 -4.22 20.48
N ALA A 20 -28.01 -4.83 20.62
CA ALA A 20 -26.89 -4.15 21.22
C ALA A 20 -26.45 -3.05 20.24
N ALA A 21 -26.92 -1.82 20.46
CA ALA A 21 -26.48 -0.66 19.72
C ALA A 21 -24.94 -0.64 19.67
N GLU A 22 -24.37 -0.59 18.47
CA GLU A 22 -22.93 -0.55 18.29
C GLU A 22 -22.32 0.64 19.05
N PRO A 23 -21.14 0.47 19.69
CA PRO A 23 -20.53 1.54 20.47
C PRO A 23 -20.30 2.79 19.58
N PRO A 24 -20.46 4.01 20.12
CA PRO A 24 -20.39 5.26 19.35
C PRO A 24 -19.16 5.43 18.44
N SER A 25 -18.03 4.77 18.76
CA SER A 25 -16.82 4.80 17.94
C SER A 25 -16.91 3.93 16.67
N LEU A 26 -17.73 2.89 16.65
CA LEU A 26 -17.84 1.98 15.50
C LEU A 26 -18.68 2.57 14.37
N LEU A 27 -19.85 3.14 14.69
CA LEU A 27 -20.70 3.86 13.73
C LEU A 27 -19.98 5.09 13.16
N ALA A 28 -19.26 5.83 14.01
CA ALA A 28 -18.45 6.96 13.57
C ALA A 28 -17.35 6.51 12.59
N ALA A 29 -16.62 5.44 12.92
CA ALA A 29 -15.59 4.88 12.04
C ALA A 29 -16.17 4.35 10.71
N GLN A 30 -17.36 3.73 10.73
CA GLN A 30 -18.04 3.29 9.52
C GLN A 30 -18.42 4.46 8.62
N ALA A 31 -19.02 5.52 9.17
CA ALA A 31 -19.34 6.72 8.39
C ALA A 31 -18.07 7.38 7.83
N ALA A 32 -17.01 7.43 8.64
CA ALA A 32 -15.73 8.01 8.28
C ALA A 32 -15.03 7.22 7.16
N VAL A 33 -15.05 5.88 7.19
CA VAL A 33 -14.43 5.05 6.14
C VAL A 33 -15.17 5.15 4.80
N GLU A 34 -16.50 5.25 4.81
CA GLU A 34 -17.26 5.47 3.57
C GLU A 34 -17.04 6.89 3.03
N LYS A 35 -16.81 7.88 3.91
CA LYS A 35 -16.40 9.23 3.50
C LYS A 35 -15.01 9.23 2.87
N ALA A 36 -14.04 8.53 3.47
CA ALA A 36 -12.71 8.34 2.90
C ALA A 36 -12.80 7.71 1.50
N HIS A 37 -13.58 6.62 1.37
CA HIS A 37 -13.83 5.96 0.09
C HIS A 37 -14.42 6.92 -0.95
N SER A 38 -15.45 7.67 -0.58
CA SER A 38 -16.08 8.65 -1.48
C SER A 38 -15.08 9.70 -1.96
N GLU A 39 -14.26 10.27 -1.07
CA GLU A 39 -13.27 11.28 -1.44
C GLU A 39 -12.14 10.72 -2.32
N THR A 40 -11.64 9.51 -2.02
CA THR A 40 -10.67 8.79 -2.88
C THR A 40 -11.15 8.72 -4.32
N TRP A 41 -12.36 8.21 -4.55
CA TRP A 41 -12.89 8.02 -5.89
C TRP A 41 -13.37 9.32 -6.55
N ARG A 42 -13.77 10.33 -5.77
CA ARG A 42 -14.24 11.63 -6.28
C ARG A 42 -13.10 12.52 -6.77
N ARG A 43 -11.95 12.50 -6.10
CA ARG A 43 -10.85 13.45 -6.33
C ARG A 43 -9.57 12.82 -6.81
N PHE A 44 -9.19 11.69 -6.22
CA PHE A 44 -7.82 11.19 -6.33
C PHE A 44 -7.64 10.17 -7.44
N MET A 45 -8.71 9.64 -8.02
CA MET A 45 -8.62 8.73 -9.16
C MET A 45 -8.64 9.52 -10.48
N ASP A 46 -7.55 9.45 -11.22
CA ASP A 46 -7.41 10.19 -12.48
C ASP A 46 -8.09 9.49 -13.67
N GLU A 47 -8.03 10.15 -14.83
CA GLU A 47 -8.61 9.67 -16.10
C GLU A 47 -8.01 8.35 -16.60
N HIS A 48 -6.83 7.96 -16.11
CA HIS A 48 -6.14 6.72 -16.42
C HIS A 48 -6.36 5.63 -15.36
N ASN A 49 -7.25 5.88 -14.39
CA ASN A 49 -7.49 5.04 -13.22
C ASN A 49 -6.26 4.90 -12.31
N VAL A 50 -5.42 5.93 -12.26
CA VAL A 50 -4.27 6.01 -11.37
C VAL A 50 -4.63 6.89 -10.18
N MET A 51 -4.37 6.41 -8.97
CA MET A 51 -4.53 7.22 -7.77
C MET A 51 -3.39 8.24 -7.66
N LEU A 52 -3.75 9.50 -7.51
CA LEU A 52 -2.87 10.65 -7.38
C LEU A 52 -2.41 10.82 -5.94
N ASP A 53 -1.21 11.35 -5.74
CA ASP A 53 -0.65 11.63 -4.40
C ASP A 53 -1.42 12.74 -3.69
N TYR A 54 -1.71 13.82 -4.42
CA TYR A 54 -2.49 14.93 -3.88
C TYR A 54 -3.31 15.66 -4.95
N THR A 55 -4.34 16.35 -4.48
CA THR A 55 -5.18 17.24 -5.30
C THR A 55 -5.53 18.50 -4.53
N ASP A 56 -5.97 19.53 -5.23
CA ASP A 56 -6.77 20.61 -4.63
C ASP A 56 -8.12 20.03 -4.13
N LEU A 57 -8.86 20.76 -3.29
CA LEU A 57 -10.11 20.26 -2.68
C LEU A 57 -11.24 20.05 -3.71
N ASP A 58 -11.13 20.69 -4.87
CA ASP A 58 -12.02 20.51 -6.02
C ASP A 58 -11.57 19.36 -6.96
N GLY A 59 -10.45 18.69 -6.65
CA GLY A 59 -9.90 17.57 -7.43
C GLY A 59 -8.91 17.99 -8.52
N LYS A 60 -8.62 19.29 -8.70
CA LYS A 60 -7.64 19.72 -9.69
C LYS A 60 -6.22 19.38 -9.27
N ILE A 61 -5.38 19.08 -10.27
CA ILE A 61 -3.93 18.93 -10.11
C ILE A 61 -3.18 19.79 -11.11
N LEU A 62 -1.94 20.12 -10.77
CA LEU A 62 -0.97 20.63 -11.72
C LEU A 62 -0.13 19.45 -12.23
N ARG A 63 -0.62 18.74 -13.25
CA ARG A 63 0.07 17.57 -13.81
C ARG A 63 1.40 18.00 -14.47
N PRO A 64 2.49 17.22 -14.33
CA PRO A 64 3.74 17.48 -15.07
C PRO A 64 3.54 17.49 -16.57
N THR A 65 4.25 18.39 -17.26
CA THR A 65 4.30 18.40 -18.72
C THR A 65 5.34 17.39 -19.23
N PRO A 66 5.30 17.00 -20.51
CA PRO A 66 6.35 16.18 -21.10
C PRO A 66 7.74 16.78 -20.96
N GLN A 67 7.85 18.12 -21.00
CA GLN A 67 9.11 18.83 -20.81
C GLN A 67 9.63 18.67 -19.38
N ASP A 68 8.77 18.82 -18.37
CA ASP A 68 9.18 18.62 -16.97
C ASP A 68 9.78 17.22 -16.75
N CYS A 69 9.12 16.18 -17.28
CA CYS A 69 9.59 14.80 -17.19
C CYS A 69 10.94 14.60 -17.89
N ARG A 70 11.10 15.09 -19.12
CA ARG A 70 12.35 14.95 -19.91
C ARG A 70 13.51 15.72 -19.31
N GLU A 71 13.23 16.84 -18.64
CA GLU A 71 14.22 17.65 -17.94
C GLU A 71 14.46 17.19 -16.49
N HIS A 72 13.81 16.11 -16.06
CA HIS A 72 13.90 15.59 -14.70
C HIS A 72 13.56 16.64 -13.64
N LYS A 73 12.53 17.46 -13.88
CA LYS A 73 12.05 18.50 -12.96
C LYS A 73 10.83 18.02 -12.21
N PRO A 74 10.78 18.10 -10.87
CA PRO A 74 11.75 18.74 -9.99
C PRO A 74 12.94 17.83 -9.65
N SER A 75 12.81 16.53 -9.92
CA SER A 75 13.87 15.54 -9.90
C SER A 75 13.51 14.37 -10.83
N ALA A 76 14.48 13.55 -11.21
CA ALA A 76 14.24 12.36 -12.03
C ALA A 76 13.38 11.30 -11.30
N LEU A 77 13.30 11.39 -9.97
CA LEU A 77 12.53 10.52 -9.09
C LEU A 77 11.05 10.93 -8.98
N SER A 78 10.68 12.09 -9.51
CA SER A 78 9.36 12.72 -9.40
C SER A 78 8.87 12.94 -7.97
N TRP A 79 9.76 12.97 -6.97
CA TRP A 79 9.34 13.14 -5.58
C TRP A 79 8.69 14.50 -5.33
N GLY A 80 7.55 14.49 -4.65
CA GLY A 80 6.74 15.67 -4.30
C GLY A 80 5.80 16.16 -5.39
N VAL A 81 5.61 15.43 -6.51
CA VAL A 81 4.66 15.79 -7.58
C VAL A 81 3.38 14.92 -7.48
N PRO A 82 2.23 15.35 -8.03
CA PRO A 82 0.95 14.67 -7.76
C PRO A 82 0.84 13.27 -8.40
N VAL A 83 1.78 12.90 -9.26
CA VAL A 83 1.82 11.62 -10.01
C VAL A 83 3.01 10.73 -9.60
N GLU A 84 3.54 10.92 -8.39
CA GLU A 84 4.76 10.26 -7.89
C GLU A 84 4.64 8.75 -7.67
N ASP A 85 3.45 8.27 -7.28
CA ASP A 85 3.29 6.98 -6.59
C ASP A 85 2.06 6.19 -7.08
N GLY A 86 1.73 6.31 -8.37
CA GLY A 86 0.57 5.65 -8.97
C GLY A 86 0.51 4.14 -8.73
N PRO A 87 1.53 3.36 -9.14
CA PRO A 87 1.59 1.93 -8.84
C PRO A 87 1.54 1.61 -7.35
N MET A 88 2.23 2.41 -6.53
CA MET A 88 2.19 2.27 -5.06
C MET A 88 0.75 2.31 -4.56
N PHE A 89 -0.01 3.34 -4.90
CA PHE A 89 -1.36 3.51 -4.36
C PHE A 89 -2.36 2.54 -4.96
N ASN A 90 -2.35 2.37 -6.28
CA ASN A 90 -3.23 1.40 -6.93
C ASN A 90 -3.02 -0.02 -6.37
N GLY A 91 -1.75 -0.42 -6.23
CA GLY A 91 -1.37 -1.75 -5.76
C GLY A 91 -1.73 -2.00 -4.30
N LEU A 92 -1.44 -1.03 -3.43
CA LEU A 92 -1.75 -1.14 -2.00
C LEU A 92 -3.26 -1.05 -1.74
N TYR A 93 -3.98 -0.17 -2.45
CA TYR A 93 -5.42 0.03 -2.27
C TYR A 93 -6.28 -1.15 -2.75
N LEU A 94 -5.75 -2.01 -3.63
CA LEU A 94 -6.41 -3.25 -4.01
C LEU A 94 -6.66 -4.17 -2.80
N ASP A 95 -5.88 -4.07 -1.73
CA ASP A 95 -6.13 -4.79 -0.47
C ASP A 95 -7.50 -4.43 0.13
N ALA A 96 -7.80 -3.13 0.24
CA ALA A 96 -9.09 -2.63 0.71
C ALA A 96 -10.23 -3.10 -0.19
N MET A 97 -10.09 -2.92 -1.51
CA MET A 97 -11.17 -3.24 -2.46
C MET A 97 -11.47 -4.74 -2.51
N CYS A 98 -10.45 -5.60 -2.44
CA CYS A 98 -10.66 -7.04 -2.37
C CYS A 98 -11.37 -7.44 -1.08
N ASN A 99 -10.96 -6.88 0.06
CA ASN A 99 -11.59 -7.18 1.35
C ASN A 99 -13.03 -6.63 1.44
N ARG A 100 -13.27 -5.41 0.93
CA ARG A 100 -14.60 -4.82 0.80
C ARG A 100 -15.52 -5.73 -0.02
N TRP A 101 -15.08 -6.15 -1.21
CA TRP A 101 -15.85 -7.07 -2.05
C TRP A 101 -16.08 -8.44 -1.40
N LYS A 102 -15.11 -9.01 -0.68
CA LYS A 102 -15.32 -10.28 0.05
C LYS A 102 -16.44 -10.19 1.08
N LEU A 103 -16.57 -9.04 1.74
CA LEU A 103 -17.59 -8.78 2.76
C LEU A 103 -18.96 -8.46 2.14
N THR A 104 -19.00 -7.63 1.10
CA THR A 104 -20.26 -7.10 0.54
C THR A 104 -20.78 -7.90 -0.65
N ARG A 105 -19.89 -8.56 -1.39
CA ARG A 105 -20.12 -9.14 -2.73
C ARG A 105 -20.72 -8.15 -3.74
N ASN A 106 -20.54 -6.85 -3.52
CA ASN A 106 -21.08 -5.81 -4.38
C ASN A 106 -20.23 -5.67 -5.65
N GLU A 107 -20.86 -5.81 -6.80
CA GLU A 107 -20.19 -5.72 -8.11
C GLU A 107 -19.52 -4.36 -8.36
N VAL A 108 -20.03 -3.27 -7.77
CA VAL A 108 -19.39 -1.95 -7.86
C VAL A 108 -17.98 -1.97 -7.27
N ASP A 109 -17.75 -2.70 -6.18
CA ASP A 109 -16.44 -2.84 -5.54
C ASP A 109 -15.49 -3.65 -6.44
N ARG A 110 -16.02 -4.71 -7.09
CA ARG A 110 -15.24 -5.49 -8.08
C ARG A 110 -14.85 -4.65 -9.30
N GLN A 111 -15.76 -3.82 -9.81
CA GLN A 111 -15.47 -2.92 -10.93
C GLN A 111 -14.43 -1.86 -10.56
N LYS A 112 -14.49 -1.31 -9.35
CA LYS A 112 -13.47 -0.39 -8.82
C LYS A 112 -12.11 -1.07 -8.70
N ALA A 113 -12.04 -2.29 -8.18
CA ALA A 113 -10.81 -3.07 -8.16
C ALA A 113 -10.24 -3.29 -9.58
N ARG A 114 -11.10 -3.63 -10.55
CA ARG A 114 -10.70 -3.77 -11.96
C ARG A 114 -10.13 -2.46 -12.55
N ARG A 115 -10.68 -1.31 -12.18
CA ARG A 115 -10.13 0.00 -12.56
C ARG A 115 -8.72 0.22 -12.02
N LEU A 116 -8.46 -0.13 -10.76
CA LEU A 116 -7.11 -0.03 -10.18
C LEU A 116 -6.11 -0.93 -10.94
N VAL A 117 -6.51 -2.17 -11.26
CA VAL A 117 -5.71 -3.08 -12.09
C VAL A 117 -5.45 -2.49 -13.48
N ALA A 118 -6.45 -1.88 -14.12
CA ALA A 118 -6.26 -1.21 -15.40
C ALA A 118 -5.24 -0.07 -15.32
N GLY A 119 -5.24 0.72 -14.24
CA GLY A 119 -4.22 1.74 -13.99
C GLY A 119 -2.81 1.16 -13.82
N LEU A 120 -2.68 0.04 -13.10
CA LEU A 120 -1.40 -0.68 -12.95
C LEU A 120 -0.86 -1.17 -14.31
N LEU A 121 -1.72 -1.77 -15.14
CA LEU A 121 -1.33 -2.23 -16.47
C LEU A 121 -1.00 -1.07 -17.41
N PHE A 122 -1.75 0.03 -17.33
CA PHE A 122 -1.45 1.25 -18.08
C PHE A 122 -0.04 1.75 -17.76
N LEU A 123 0.29 1.92 -16.48
CA LEU A 123 1.61 2.42 -16.06
C LEU A 123 2.78 1.49 -16.42
N ASN A 124 2.55 0.17 -16.43
CA ASN A 124 3.54 -0.81 -16.89
C ASN A 124 3.67 -0.87 -18.43
N SER A 125 2.67 -0.38 -19.17
CA SER A 125 2.72 -0.28 -20.63
C SER A 125 3.49 0.95 -21.14
N LEU A 126 3.84 1.88 -20.25
CA LEU A 126 4.58 3.09 -20.58
C LEU A 126 6.10 2.86 -20.51
N GLY A 127 6.83 3.68 -21.26
CA GLY A 127 8.27 3.60 -21.39
C GLY A 127 8.74 2.53 -22.40
N ASN A 128 10.05 2.50 -22.67
CA ASN A 128 10.65 1.64 -23.68
C ASN A 128 11.48 0.48 -23.09
N THR A 129 11.76 0.52 -21.79
CA THR A 129 12.64 -0.43 -21.11
C THR A 129 11.84 -1.62 -20.55
N PRO A 130 12.10 -2.87 -21.00
CA PRO A 130 11.42 -4.05 -20.46
C PRO A 130 11.58 -4.18 -18.95
N GLY A 131 10.46 -4.39 -18.25
CA GLY A 131 10.41 -4.48 -16.79
C GLY A 131 10.36 -3.12 -16.06
N PHE A 132 10.36 -2.00 -16.77
CA PHE A 132 10.07 -0.70 -16.18
C PHE A 132 8.60 -0.59 -15.76
N ILE A 133 8.34 0.12 -14.66
CA ILE A 133 7.00 0.47 -14.20
C ILE A 133 7.02 1.96 -13.91
N ALA A 134 6.22 2.71 -14.66
CA ALA A 134 6.13 4.15 -14.51
C ALA A 134 5.43 4.55 -13.20
N ARG A 135 5.93 5.61 -12.57
CA ARG A 135 5.33 6.25 -11.38
C ARG A 135 3.98 6.91 -11.68
N GLY A 136 3.88 7.49 -12.86
CA GLY A 136 2.76 8.31 -13.30
C GLY A 136 3.01 8.86 -14.69
N VAL A 137 2.10 9.70 -15.17
CA VAL A 137 2.10 10.19 -16.56
C VAL A 137 1.89 11.69 -16.65
N ALA A 138 2.57 12.31 -17.62
CA ALA A 138 2.49 13.72 -17.95
C ALA A 138 1.16 14.08 -18.65
N THR A 139 0.97 15.37 -18.94
CA THR A 139 -0.25 15.91 -19.60
C THR A 139 -0.53 15.36 -21.00
N ASP A 140 0.43 14.70 -21.66
CA ASP A 140 0.22 14.06 -22.96
C ASP A 140 -0.31 12.61 -22.84
N GLY A 141 -0.49 12.10 -21.62
CA GLY A 141 -0.93 10.75 -21.35
C GLY A 141 0.08 9.67 -21.76
N LYS A 142 1.35 10.03 -22.03
CA LYS A 142 2.37 9.08 -22.52
C LYS A 142 3.76 9.27 -21.90
N THR A 143 4.21 10.51 -21.69
CA THR A 143 5.55 10.79 -21.19
C THR A 143 5.59 10.57 -19.67
N THR A 144 6.63 9.89 -19.18
CA THR A 144 6.80 9.53 -17.77
C THR A 144 8.14 10.05 -17.23
N TYR A 145 8.28 10.11 -15.91
CA TYR A 145 9.61 10.23 -15.31
C TYR A 145 10.37 8.91 -15.47
N PRO A 146 11.68 8.95 -15.68
CA PRO A 146 12.45 7.78 -16.07
C PRO A 146 12.77 6.83 -14.90
N MET A 147 12.74 7.29 -13.66
CA MET A 147 13.14 6.46 -12.51
C MET A 147 11.95 5.72 -11.89
N GLY A 148 11.88 4.42 -12.14
CA GLY A 148 11.05 3.49 -11.38
C GLY A 148 11.59 3.30 -9.96
N SER A 149 11.03 2.35 -9.19
CA SER A 149 11.64 1.90 -7.93
C SER A 149 10.97 0.64 -7.37
N ASN A 150 11.56 0.08 -6.30
CA ASN A 150 10.90 -0.88 -5.42
C ASN A 150 9.50 -0.44 -4.98
N ASP A 151 9.30 0.85 -4.74
CA ASP A 151 8.04 1.40 -4.21
C ASP A 151 6.93 1.40 -5.27
N GLN A 152 7.30 1.22 -6.55
CA GLN A 152 6.34 1.02 -7.64
C GLN A 152 6.20 -0.45 -8.01
N THR A 153 7.31 -1.17 -8.07
CA THR A 153 7.33 -2.57 -8.50
C THR A 153 6.70 -3.50 -7.47
N THR A 154 6.95 -3.30 -6.18
CA THR A 154 6.38 -4.17 -5.13
C THR A 154 4.86 -4.08 -5.11
N PRO A 155 4.24 -2.88 -5.06
CA PRO A 155 2.79 -2.79 -4.98
C PRO A 155 2.11 -3.20 -6.28
N TRP A 156 2.74 -2.98 -7.44
CA TRP A 156 2.25 -3.50 -8.71
C TRP A 156 2.11 -5.02 -8.67
N LEU A 157 3.16 -5.73 -8.24
CA LEU A 157 3.15 -7.18 -8.11
C LEU A 157 2.15 -7.64 -7.05
N TYR A 158 2.19 -7.05 -5.86
CA TYR A 158 1.28 -7.42 -4.76
C TYR A 158 -0.19 -7.20 -5.12
N GLY A 159 -0.53 -6.05 -5.71
CA GLY A 159 -1.89 -5.70 -6.08
C GLY A 159 -2.48 -6.66 -7.11
N LEU A 160 -1.72 -6.97 -8.18
CA LEU A 160 -2.14 -7.97 -9.16
C LEU A 160 -2.30 -9.35 -8.53
N TRP A 161 -1.34 -9.77 -7.70
CA TRP A 161 -1.40 -11.05 -7.02
C TRP A 161 -2.63 -11.14 -6.11
N ARG A 162 -2.89 -10.12 -5.29
CA ARG A 162 -4.04 -10.04 -4.38
C ARG A 162 -5.37 -10.11 -5.15
N TYR A 163 -5.52 -9.30 -6.20
CA TYR A 163 -6.71 -9.27 -7.04
C TYR A 163 -7.01 -10.62 -7.68
N VAL A 164 -5.99 -11.26 -8.25
CA VAL A 164 -6.09 -12.57 -8.90
C VAL A 164 -6.39 -13.67 -7.88
N ARG A 165 -5.67 -13.70 -6.77
CA ARG A 165 -5.80 -14.74 -5.73
C ARG A 165 -7.16 -14.69 -5.03
N ASP A 166 -7.68 -13.49 -4.77
CA ASP A 166 -8.95 -13.30 -4.07
C ASP A 166 -10.19 -13.56 -4.94
N GLY A 167 -9.99 -13.92 -6.22
CA GLY A 167 -11.06 -14.36 -7.12
C GLY A 167 -11.89 -13.24 -7.73
N LEU A 168 -11.38 -12.01 -7.74
CA LEU A 168 -12.08 -10.89 -8.38
C LEU A 168 -11.98 -10.94 -9.92
N SER A 169 -10.92 -11.55 -10.44
CA SER A 169 -10.69 -11.72 -11.88
C SER A 169 -11.57 -12.82 -12.48
N GLU A 170 -12.16 -12.56 -13.63
CA GLU A 170 -12.78 -13.61 -14.46
C GLU A 170 -11.72 -14.53 -15.10
N PRO A 171 -12.05 -15.76 -15.53
CA PRO A 171 -11.04 -16.73 -15.99
C PRO A 171 -10.10 -16.23 -17.09
N ALA A 172 -10.64 -15.54 -18.10
CA ALA A 172 -9.82 -14.98 -19.19
C ALA A 172 -8.96 -13.79 -18.73
N GLU A 173 -9.50 -12.96 -17.83
CA GLU A 173 -8.76 -11.85 -17.21
C GLU A 173 -7.60 -12.39 -16.35
N ARG A 174 -7.88 -13.41 -15.53
CA ARG A 174 -6.90 -14.10 -14.69
C ARG A 174 -5.69 -14.57 -15.48
N GLY A 175 -5.91 -15.26 -16.61
CA GLY A 175 -4.82 -15.77 -17.45
C GLY A 175 -3.86 -14.66 -17.89
N ARG A 176 -4.40 -13.54 -18.40
CA ARG A 176 -3.60 -12.39 -18.83
C ARG A 176 -2.85 -11.70 -17.69
N LEU A 177 -3.49 -11.56 -16.52
CA LEU A 177 -2.85 -10.93 -15.36
C LEU A 177 -1.71 -11.79 -14.81
N VAL A 178 -1.90 -13.11 -14.75
CA VAL A 178 -0.84 -14.06 -14.35
C VAL A 178 0.32 -14.02 -15.33
N GLU A 179 0.05 -13.99 -16.63
CA GLU A 179 1.08 -13.85 -17.66
C GLU A 179 1.90 -12.57 -17.47
N LYS A 180 1.23 -11.41 -17.30
CA LYS A 180 1.90 -10.12 -17.04
C LYS A 180 2.72 -10.13 -15.75
N PHE A 181 2.19 -10.70 -14.67
CA PHE A 181 2.93 -10.88 -13.43
C PHE A 181 4.22 -11.69 -13.67
N CYS A 182 4.10 -12.82 -14.38
CA CYS A 182 5.24 -13.70 -14.65
C CYS A 182 6.29 -13.06 -15.57
N GLU A 183 5.86 -12.33 -16.60
CA GLU A 183 6.76 -11.53 -17.45
C GLU A 183 7.58 -10.55 -16.61
N GLN A 184 6.92 -9.79 -15.75
CA GLN A 184 7.56 -8.79 -14.91
C GLN A 184 8.58 -9.43 -13.95
N VAL A 185 8.23 -10.54 -13.29
CA VAL A 185 9.15 -11.23 -12.38
C VAL A 185 10.36 -11.82 -13.13
N LYS A 186 10.16 -12.39 -14.32
CA LYS A 186 11.27 -12.88 -15.15
C LYS A 186 12.20 -11.74 -15.58
N MET A 187 11.66 -10.55 -15.86
CA MET A 187 12.48 -9.38 -16.18
C MET A 187 13.29 -8.89 -14.97
N LEU A 188 12.72 -8.90 -13.76
CA LEU A 188 13.47 -8.57 -12.54
C LEU A 188 14.57 -9.59 -12.29
N ASP A 189 14.27 -10.87 -12.41
CA ASP A 189 15.22 -11.97 -12.25
C ASP A 189 16.41 -11.84 -13.22
N ALA A 190 16.12 -11.60 -14.51
CA ALA A 190 17.15 -11.37 -15.54
C ALA A 190 18.03 -10.14 -15.26
N ASN A 191 17.53 -9.16 -14.48
CA ASN A 191 18.27 -7.97 -14.08
C ASN A 191 18.98 -8.11 -12.71
N GLY A 192 18.98 -9.32 -12.13
CA GLY A 192 19.55 -9.58 -10.81
C GLY A 192 18.76 -8.90 -9.71
N TRP A 193 17.43 -8.88 -9.83
CA TRP A 193 16.47 -8.30 -8.88
C TRP A 193 16.54 -6.77 -8.70
N ARG A 194 17.17 -6.09 -9.65
CA ARG A 194 17.22 -4.63 -9.74
C ARG A 194 16.13 -4.10 -10.65
N MET A 195 15.50 -2.99 -10.26
CA MET A 195 14.33 -2.45 -10.95
C MET A 195 14.78 -1.54 -12.09
N PRO A 196 14.47 -1.88 -13.37
CA PRO A 196 14.85 -1.08 -14.51
C PRO A 196 14.27 0.33 -14.46
N CYS A 197 15.04 1.31 -14.90
CA CYS A 197 14.59 2.67 -15.21
C CYS A 197 14.46 2.84 -16.72
N ASP A 198 13.59 3.76 -17.17
CA ASP A 198 13.43 4.07 -18.59
C ASP A 198 14.31 5.25 -19.00
N GLY A 199 15.61 4.96 -19.16
CA GLY A 199 16.61 5.98 -19.45
C GLY A 199 17.36 6.45 -18.19
N GLY A 200 17.53 7.76 -18.05
CA GLY A 200 18.44 8.36 -17.06
C GLY A 200 17.80 8.67 -15.70
N PRO A 201 18.59 9.19 -14.74
CA PRO A 201 20.04 9.27 -14.72
C PRO A 201 20.72 7.98 -14.24
N SER A 202 19.98 6.89 -14.02
CA SER A 202 20.53 5.58 -13.62
C SER A 202 19.80 4.47 -14.36
N LYS A 203 20.50 3.39 -14.70
CA LYS A 203 19.90 2.21 -15.33
C LYS A 203 18.90 1.50 -14.41
N TYR A 204 19.13 1.55 -13.11
CA TYR A 204 18.31 0.88 -12.11
C TYR A 204 18.05 1.80 -10.91
N ARG A 205 16.93 1.56 -10.23
CA ARG A 205 16.61 2.22 -8.95
C ARG A 205 15.92 1.22 -8.03
N GLY A 206 16.61 0.82 -6.96
CA GLY A 206 16.11 -0.19 -6.03
C GLY A 206 16.50 -1.62 -6.40
N ASP A 207 16.45 -2.49 -5.39
CA ASP A 207 16.98 -3.84 -5.46
C ASP A 207 16.35 -4.76 -4.39
N PHE A 208 15.75 -5.88 -4.80
CA PHE A 208 15.19 -6.88 -3.87
C PHE A 208 16.23 -7.82 -3.26
N SER A 209 17.47 -7.84 -3.75
CA SER A 209 18.54 -8.69 -3.23
C SER A 209 19.22 -8.13 -1.97
N LYS A 210 18.97 -6.86 -1.61
CA LYS A 210 19.62 -6.25 -0.44
C LYS A 210 19.36 -7.02 0.86
N PRO A 211 20.32 -7.04 1.81
CA PRO A 211 20.18 -7.74 3.09
C PRO A 211 19.40 -6.91 4.13
N THR A 212 18.27 -6.35 3.73
CA THR A 212 17.44 -5.47 4.57
C THR A 212 16.09 -6.11 4.88
N TRP A 213 15.45 -5.66 5.95
CA TRP A 213 14.10 -6.09 6.32
C TRP A 213 13.08 -5.75 5.22
N GLU A 214 13.32 -4.69 4.45
CA GLU A 214 12.50 -4.27 3.32
C GLU A 214 12.61 -5.24 2.15
N SER A 215 13.83 -5.62 1.76
CA SER A 215 14.08 -6.38 0.54
C SER A 215 13.84 -7.89 0.69
N ALA A 216 14.16 -8.46 1.86
CA ALA A 216 13.98 -9.90 2.11
C ALA A 216 12.53 -10.42 1.86
N PRO A 217 11.47 -9.85 2.47
CA PRO A 217 10.11 -10.33 2.22
C PRO A 217 9.66 -10.10 0.79
N ARG A 218 10.12 -9.02 0.13
CA ARG A 218 9.77 -8.74 -1.28
C ARG A 218 10.31 -9.81 -2.22
N LEU A 219 11.60 -10.17 -2.08
CA LEU A 219 12.23 -11.21 -2.89
C LEU A 219 11.57 -12.59 -2.69
N LEU A 220 11.33 -12.95 -1.44
CA LEU A 220 10.69 -14.23 -1.11
C LEU A 220 9.26 -14.28 -1.63
N PHE A 221 8.50 -13.19 -1.48
CA PHE A 221 7.13 -13.07 -1.97
C PHE A 221 7.05 -13.33 -3.47
N VAL A 222 7.88 -12.67 -4.28
CA VAL A 222 7.78 -12.80 -5.74
C VAL A 222 8.11 -14.22 -6.20
N MET A 223 9.07 -14.90 -5.56
CA MET A 223 9.37 -16.31 -5.88
C MET A 223 8.24 -17.25 -5.47
N LYS A 224 7.65 -17.07 -4.28
CA LYS A 224 6.53 -17.90 -3.80
C LYS A 224 5.28 -17.68 -4.65
N ALA A 225 4.99 -16.45 -5.05
CA ALA A 225 3.88 -16.12 -5.95
C ALA A 225 4.09 -16.73 -7.36
N MET A 226 5.33 -16.77 -7.87
CA MET A 226 5.63 -17.50 -9.11
C MET A 226 5.32 -18.99 -8.98
N THR A 227 5.63 -19.63 -7.86
CA THR A 227 5.24 -21.02 -7.61
C THR A 227 3.72 -21.20 -7.64
N GLU A 228 2.97 -20.35 -6.91
CA GLU A 228 1.50 -20.41 -6.86
C GLU A 228 0.87 -20.27 -8.25
N PHE A 229 1.38 -19.35 -9.08
CA PHE A 229 0.80 -19.07 -10.40
C PHE A 229 1.24 -20.02 -11.51
N THR A 230 2.46 -20.54 -11.46
CA THR A 230 3.00 -21.36 -12.56
C THR A 230 3.02 -22.85 -12.26
N GLY A 231 3.03 -23.24 -10.98
CA GLY A 231 3.30 -24.61 -10.56
C GLY A 231 4.72 -25.11 -10.89
N ASP A 232 5.61 -24.25 -11.40
CA ASP A 232 6.98 -24.64 -11.77
C ASP A 232 7.82 -24.88 -10.50
N PRO A 233 8.29 -26.11 -10.25
CA PRO A 233 9.00 -26.45 -9.02
C PRO A 233 10.33 -25.71 -8.87
N ARG A 234 10.90 -25.18 -9.97
CA ARG A 234 12.14 -24.38 -9.91
C ARG A 234 11.95 -23.11 -9.09
N TRP A 235 10.79 -22.44 -9.17
CA TRP A 235 10.52 -21.26 -8.36
C TRP A 235 10.39 -21.59 -6.88
N GLN A 236 9.83 -22.76 -6.55
CA GLN A 236 9.75 -23.21 -5.16
C GLN A 236 11.14 -23.49 -4.59
N GLN A 237 12.01 -24.16 -5.34
CA GLN A 237 13.39 -24.39 -4.91
C GLN A 237 14.14 -23.07 -4.70
N ARG A 238 14.02 -22.13 -5.65
CA ARG A 238 14.66 -20.81 -5.54
C ARG A 238 14.17 -20.01 -4.33
N TYR A 239 12.87 -20.07 -4.03
CA TYR A 239 12.30 -19.49 -2.82
C TYR A 239 12.94 -20.07 -1.56
N LEU A 240 13.06 -21.40 -1.48
CA LEU A 240 13.67 -22.08 -0.32
C LEU A 240 15.17 -21.75 -0.20
N ASP A 241 15.90 -21.75 -1.32
CA ASP A 241 17.31 -21.39 -1.34
C ASP A 241 17.51 -19.94 -0.88
N ALA A 242 16.70 -19.00 -1.41
CA ALA A 242 16.73 -17.60 -1.01
C ALA A 242 16.35 -17.40 0.47
N ALA A 243 15.35 -18.15 0.98
CA ALA A 243 14.95 -18.06 2.38
C ALA A 243 16.10 -18.45 3.33
N ASN A 244 16.90 -19.44 2.94
CA ASN A 244 18.04 -19.94 3.70
C ASN A 244 19.37 -19.21 3.41
N GLU A 245 19.42 -18.41 2.33
CA GLU A 245 20.59 -17.62 1.94
C GLU A 245 21.02 -16.68 3.08
N LYS A 246 22.26 -16.84 3.54
CA LYS A 246 22.88 -15.95 4.53
C LYS A 246 23.40 -14.68 3.85
N VAL A 247 22.91 -13.53 4.29
CA VAL A 247 23.17 -12.25 3.61
C VAL A 247 23.65 -11.14 4.55
N GLY A 248 24.35 -10.17 3.97
CA GLY A 248 24.89 -9.01 4.69
C GLY A 248 25.99 -9.36 5.70
N LYS A 249 26.47 -8.33 6.42
CA LYS A 249 27.56 -8.49 7.39
C LYS A 249 27.20 -9.40 8.57
N GLY A 250 25.93 -9.43 8.96
CA GLY A 250 25.44 -10.26 10.05
C GLY A 250 25.24 -11.74 9.71
N GLN A 251 25.41 -12.13 8.43
CA GLN A 251 25.24 -13.52 7.96
C GLN A 251 23.93 -14.17 8.41
N ARG A 252 22.87 -13.36 8.53
CA ARG A 252 21.51 -13.80 8.84
C ARG A 252 20.87 -14.34 7.57
N SER A 253 20.09 -15.41 7.69
CA SER A 253 19.26 -15.87 6.58
C SER A 253 18.17 -14.84 6.27
N ARG A 254 17.65 -14.83 5.04
CA ARG A 254 16.50 -13.96 4.71
C ARG A 254 15.28 -14.30 5.56
N LEU A 255 15.10 -15.57 5.91
CA LEU A 255 14.04 -15.99 6.84
C LEU A 255 14.21 -15.36 8.24
N GLU A 256 15.42 -15.30 8.77
CA GLU A 256 15.70 -14.63 10.06
C GLU A 256 15.44 -13.12 9.99
N ILE A 257 15.73 -12.51 8.84
CA ILE A 257 15.38 -11.11 8.59
C ILE A 257 13.86 -10.94 8.57
N CYS A 258 13.12 -11.78 7.84
CA CYS A 258 11.64 -11.77 7.83
C CYS A 258 11.05 -11.98 9.22
N ARG A 259 11.64 -12.86 10.04
CA ARG A 259 11.24 -13.11 11.43
C ARG A 259 11.38 -11.88 12.32
N THR A 260 12.34 -10.99 12.02
CA THR A 260 12.53 -9.73 12.75
C THR A 260 11.35 -8.76 12.53
N GLY A 261 10.73 -8.80 11.35
CA GLY A 261 9.67 -7.88 10.97
C GLY A 261 10.18 -6.49 10.57
N MET A 262 9.25 -5.53 10.49
CA MET A 262 9.51 -4.15 10.14
C MET A 262 10.46 -3.48 11.13
N VAL A 263 11.39 -2.68 10.63
CA VAL A 263 12.33 -1.89 11.44
C VAL A 263 12.35 -0.45 10.93
N PHE A 264 12.24 0.51 11.85
CA PHE A 264 12.49 1.90 11.49
C PHE A 264 13.99 2.19 11.50
N ASP A 265 14.54 2.44 10.32
CA ASP A 265 15.87 3.01 10.11
C ASP A 265 15.89 4.50 10.46
N PRO A 266 16.64 4.93 11.50
CA PRO A 266 16.76 6.35 11.86
C PRO A 266 17.30 7.23 10.72
N GLY A 267 18.03 6.66 9.77
CA GLY A 267 18.51 7.36 8.58
C GLY A 267 17.41 7.73 7.58
N GLN A 268 16.23 7.10 7.68
CA GLN A 268 15.04 7.40 6.85
C GLN A 268 13.98 8.23 7.60
N GLY A 269 14.10 8.35 8.92
CA GLY A 269 13.17 9.07 9.79
C GLY A 269 12.93 8.34 11.10
N LEU A 270 12.18 8.97 12.01
CA LEU A 270 11.80 8.33 13.28
C LEU A 270 10.76 7.23 13.07
N ARG A 271 9.93 7.38 12.03
CA ARG A 271 8.80 6.53 11.69
C ARG A 271 8.57 6.57 10.18
N HIS A 272 8.17 5.44 9.62
CA HIS A 272 7.89 5.32 8.19
C HIS A 272 7.06 4.06 7.89
N SER A 273 5.91 3.92 8.56
CA SER A 273 4.94 2.87 8.24
C SER A 273 4.46 2.95 6.79
N TRP A 274 4.54 4.12 6.16
CA TRP A 274 4.33 4.35 4.72
C TRP A 274 5.12 3.39 3.82
N THR A 275 6.44 3.60 3.70
CA THR A 275 7.34 2.72 2.93
C THR A 275 7.48 1.36 3.61
N GLY A 276 7.29 1.34 4.93
CA GLY A 276 7.30 0.15 5.77
C GLY A 276 6.28 -0.90 5.33
N SER A 277 5.06 -0.44 5.04
CA SER A 277 3.91 -1.29 4.76
C SER A 277 4.12 -2.26 3.61
N GLU A 278 4.87 -1.86 2.58
CA GLU A 278 5.18 -2.68 1.42
C GLU A 278 5.93 -3.97 1.75
N GLY A 279 6.88 -3.91 2.68
CA GLY A 279 7.56 -5.12 3.16
C GLY A 279 6.61 -6.01 3.98
N VAL A 280 5.73 -5.39 4.77
CA VAL A 280 4.77 -6.10 5.64
C VAL A 280 3.68 -6.79 4.82
N ILE A 281 3.17 -6.19 3.74
CA ILE A 281 2.19 -6.85 2.87
C ILE A 281 2.79 -8.07 2.15
N CYS A 282 4.07 -8.01 1.75
CA CYS A 282 4.77 -9.16 1.18
C CYS A 282 4.97 -10.25 2.24
N LEU A 283 5.31 -9.88 3.48
CA LEU A 283 5.39 -10.81 4.60
C LEU A 283 4.04 -11.46 4.91
N ARG A 284 2.95 -10.70 4.81
CA ARG A 284 1.58 -11.20 4.96
C ARG A 284 1.23 -12.15 3.82
N ALA A 285 1.57 -11.83 2.58
CA ALA A 285 1.35 -12.70 1.43
C ALA A 285 2.11 -14.02 1.56
N LEU A 286 3.35 -13.98 2.03
CA LEU A 286 4.14 -15.17 2.34
C LEU A 286 3.46 -16.04 3.40
N TRP A 287 3.03 -15.44 4.51
CA TRP A 287 2.27 -16.15 5.54
C TRP A 287 1.00 -16.81 4.97
N GLU A 288 0.26 -16.11 4.12
CA GLU A 288 -0.96 -16.65 3.50
C GLU A 288 -0.70 -17.77 2.48
N MET A 289 0.46 -17.80 1.82
CA MET A 289 0.83 -18.86 0.85
C MET A 289 1.55 -20.04 1.50
N GLU A 290 2.10 -19.88 2.70
CA GLU A 290 3.02 -20.86 3.28
C GLU A 290 2.30 -22.03 3.96
N THR A 291 2.78 -23.24 3.67
CA THR A 291 2.28 -24.49 4.23
C THR A 291 3.32 -25.18 5.11
N ASP A 292 4.61 -24.85 4.97
CA ASP A 292 5.64 -25.31 5.89
C ASP A 292 5.48 -24.62 7.26
N PRO A 293 5.35 -25.40 8.36
CA PRO A 293 5.05 -24.83 9.67
C PRO A 293 6.18 -23.94 10.23
N VAL A 294 7.44 -24.20 9.87
CA VAL A 294 8.60 -23.43 10.37
C VAL A 294 8.67 -22.07 9.67
N LEU A 295 8.53 -22.05 8.35
CA LEU A 295 8.48 -20.82 7.56
C LEU A 295 7.25 -19.98 7.93
N HIS A 296 6.07 -20.61 8.00
CA HIS A 296 4.82 -19.97 8.37
C HIS A 296 4.90 -19.31 9.76
N ALA A 297 5.46 -20.00 10.76
CA ALA A 297 5.65 -19.44 12.10
C ALA A 297 6.62 -18.24 12.11
N ALA A 298 7.71 -18.29 11.32
CA ALA A 298 8.65 -17.18 11.21
C ALA A 298 7.99 -15.93 10.62
N TYR A 299 7.17 -16.08 9.59
CA TYR A 299 6.43 -14.96 9.00
C TYR A 299 5.38 -14.39 9.97
N ALA A 300 4.66 -15.25 10.69
CA ALA A 300 3.72 -14.81 11.73
C ALA A 300 4.42 -13.98 12.83
N GLN A 301 5.61 -14.40 13.26
CA GLN A 301 6.40 -13.66 14.25
C GLN A 301 6.82 -12.27 13.72
N GLY A 302 7.29 -12.19 12.48
CA GLY A 302 7.64 -10.90 11.87
C GLY A 302 6.43 -9.97 11.70
N LEU A 303 5.26 -10.51 11.35
CA LEU A 303 4.01 -9.74 11.28
C LEU A 303 3.59 -9.19 12.65
N ARG A 304 3.75 -10.00 13.71
CA ARG A 304 3.50 -9.54 15.08
C ARG A 304 4.44 -8.42 15.49
N ALA A 305 5.75 -8.59 15.27
CA ALA A 305 6.74 -7.55 15.58
C ALA A 305 6.47 -6.25 14.82
N SER A 306 6.07 -6.36 13.55
CA SER A 306 5.70 -5.22 12.70
C SER A 306 4.47 -4.48 13.25
N ALA A 307 3.45 -5.22 13.70
CA ALA A 307 2.26 -4.64 14.30
C ALA A 307 2.56 -3.93 15.63
N GLU A 308 3.35 -4.55 16.50
CA GLU A 308 3.77 -3.94 17.78
C GLU A 308 4.59 -2.66 17.56
N LEU A 309 5.45 -2.62 16.53
CA LEU A 309 6.18 -1.41 16.16
C LEU A 309 5.25 -0.32 15.61
N ALA A 310 4.42 -0.65 14.62
CA ALA A 310 3.50 0.29 13.97
C ALA A 310 2.46 0.87 14.94
N ALA A 311 2.00 0.08 15.91
CA ALA A 311 1.03 0.53 16.91
C ALA A 311 1.47 1.77 17.69
N LYS A 312 2.79 2.03 17.78
CA LYS A 312 3.38 3.23 18.41
C LYS A 312 3.06 4.53 17.67
N SER A 313 2.58 4.45 16.43
CA SER A 313 2.21 5.61 15.60
C SER A 313 0.72 5.92 15.64
N LEU A 314 -0.14 5.05 16.20
CA LEU A 314 -1.61 5.22 16.12
C LEU A 314 -2.09 6.51 16.79
N SER A 315 -1.53 6.87 17.95
CA SER A 315 -1.95 8.06 18.70
C SER A 315 -1.54 9.38 18.04
N LEU A 316 -0.70 9.36 17.01
CA LEU A 316 -0.29 10.57 16.28
C LEU A 316 -1.45 11.25 15.57
N CYS A 317 -2.56 10.54 15.32
CA CYS A 317 -3.75 11.15 14.73
C CYS A 317 -4.22 12.36 15.55
N PHE A 318 -4.13 12.30 16.89
CA PHE A 318 -4.59 13.36 17.78
C PHE A 318 -3.72 14.64 17.74
N GLU A 319 -2.52 14.58 17.17
CA GLU A 319 -1.69 15.76 16.93
C GLU A 319 -2.15 16.56 15.70
N PHE A 320 -2.97 15.94 14.84
CA PHE A 320 -3.51 16.62 13.66
C PHE A 320 -4.70 17.53 14.02
N ASN A 321 -4.54 18.83 13.77
CA ASN A 321 -5.65 19.79 13.84
C ASN A 321 -6.56 19.66 12.61
N VAL A 322 -7.71 18.99 12.78
CA VAL A 322 -8.73 18.80 11.73
C VAL A 322 -9.37 20.10 11.22
N ASN A 323 -9.22 21.20 11.98
CA ASN A 323 -9.65 22.54 11.60
C ASN A 323 -8.48 23.44 11.17
N GLY A 324 -7.28 22.88 11.04
CA GLY A 324 -6.10 23.57 10.55
C GLY A 324 -6.35 24.26 9.21
N LYS A 325 -5.76 25.44 9.06
CA LYS A 325 -5.86 26.29 7.85
C LYS A 325 -4.49 26.58 7.27
N GLU A 326 -3.51 25.74 7.59
CA GLU A 326 -2.15 25.87 7.09
C GLU A 326 -2.17 25.83 5.57
N ARG A 327 -1.26 26.59 4.95
CA ARG A 327 -1.17 26.66 3.49
C ARG A 327 -0.79 25.29 2.93
N PHE A 328 -1.52 24.89 1.90
CA PHE A 328 -1.10 23.83 0.99
C PHE A 328 -0.62 24.47 -0.32
N GLU A 329 0.67 24.32 -0.65
CA GLU A 329 1.20 24.73 -1.94
C GLU A 329 0.95 23.63 -2.96
N ARG A 330 0.12 23.93 -3.96
CA ARG A 330 -0.24 22.97 -5.02
C ARG A 330 0.73 22.99 -6.19
N ASP A 331 1.40 24.12 -6.41
CA ASP A 331 2.41 24.24 -7.46
C ASP A 331 3.73 23.62 -6.98
N TRP A 332 3.92 22.34 -7.30
CA TRP A 332 5.15 21.63 -6.99
C TRP A 332 6.38 22.21 -7.71
N ARG A 333 6.22 23.07 -8.73
CA ARG A 333 7.36 23.68 -9.43
C ARG A 333 8.16 24.64 -8.55
N VAL A 334 7.64 25.02 -7.37
CA VAL A 334 8.46 25.69 -6.34
C VAL A 334 9.74 24.90 -6.04
N MET A 335 9.71 23.57 -6.14
CA MET A 335 10.89 22.72 -5.92
C MET A 335 12.00 22.92 -6.97
N ASN A 336 11.70 23.53 -8.12
CA ASN A 336 12.70 23.85 -9.13
C ASN A 336 13.75 24.86 -8.62
N GLU A 337 13.51 25.56 -7.51
CA GLU A 337 14.53 26.32 -6.77
C GLU A 337 15.78 25.46 -6.46
N ALA A 338 15.57 24.18 -6.14
CA ALA A 338 16.64 23.23 -5.80
C ALA A 338 17.11 22.39 -6.99
N TRP A 339 16.50 22.55 -8.17
CA TRP A 339 16.80 21.70 -9.32
C TRP A 339 18.20 22.00 -9.87
N LYS A 340 18.88 20.92 -10.23
CA LYS A 340 20.13 20.93 -11.00
C LYS A 340 20.18 19.70 -11.90
N PRO A 341 21.01 19.70 -12.95
CA PRO A 341 21.26 18.50 -13.75
C PRO A 341 21.64 17.30 -12.86
N GLN A 342 21.14 16.13 -13.25
CA GLN A 342 21.31 14.87 -12.53
C GLN A 342 21.91 13.84 -13.49
N HIS A 343 23.02 13.22 -13.11
CA HIS A 343 23.77 12.25 -13.91
C HIS A 343 23.96 10.90 -13.21
N SER A 344 23.45 10.75 -11.99
CA SER A 344 23.40 9.47 -11.26
C SER A 344 22.16 9.36 -10.37
N GLU A 345 21.87 8.16 -9.86
CA GLU A 345 20.86 7.95 -8.81
C GLU A 345 21.14 8.79 -7.56
N ALA A 346 22.40 8.87 -7.12
CA ALA A 346 22.78 9.63 -5.94
C ALA A 346 22.51 11.13 -6.12
N GLU A 347 22.81 11.68 -7.29
CA GLU A 347 22.49 13.07 -7.61
C GLU A 347 20.98 13.30 -7.68
N ALA A 348 20.22 12.39 -8.29
CA ALA A 348 18.76 12.48 -8.33
C ALA A 348 18.15 12.50 -6.93
N VAL A 349 18.61 11.62 -6.03
CA VAL A 349 18.20 11.61 -4.62
C VAL A 349 18.57 12.92 -3.93
N ALA A 350 19.79 13.43 -4.14
CA ALA A 350 20.22 14.69 -3.53
C ALA A 350 19.37 15.89 -3.98
N VAL A 351 19.02 15.95 -5.28
CA VAL A 351 18.13 16.99 -5.84
C VAL A 351 16.73 16.83 -5.27
N ALA A 352 16.18 15.63 -5.27
CA ALA A 352 14.85 15.35 -4.73
C ALA A 352 14.73 15.76 -3.25
N LEU A 353 15.69 15.37 -2.42
CA LEU A 353 15.72 15.75 -1.00
C LEU A 353 15.83 17.26 -0.80
N ALA A 354 16.61 17.96 -1.64
CA ALA A 354 16.68 19.42 -1.60
C ALA A 354 15.35 20.07 -2.02
N GLY A 355 14.71 19.55 -3.07
CA GLY A 355 13.38 19.98 -3.52
C GLY A 355 12.31 19.78 -2.44
N LEU A 356 12.26 18.61 -1.80
CA LEU A 356 11.33 18.34 -0.69
C LEU A 356 11.51 19.34 0.46
N LYS A 357 12.72 19.79 0.77
CA LYS A 357 12.94 20.86 1.77
C LYS A 357 12.32 22.19 1.33
N VAL A 358 12.35 22.53 0.04
CA VAL A 358 11.67 23.72 -0.50
C VAL A 358 10.16 23.56 -0.38
N GLN A 359 9.62 22.42 -0.80
CA GLN A 359 8.19 22.11 -0.70
C GLN A 359 7.69 22.16 0.74
N HIS A 360 8.44 21.60 1.69
CA HIS A 360 8.07 21.59 3.11
C HIS A 360 7.93 23.02 3.65
N ARG A 361 8.80 23.95 3.24
CA ARG A 361 8.67 25.37 3.63
C ARG A 361 7.46 26.03 2.97
N ALA A 362 7.17 25.71 1.72
CA ALA A 362 6.08 26.31 0.95
C ALA A 362 4.69 25.76 1.33
N SER A 363 4.63 24.49 1.76
CA SER A 363 3.40 23.72 2.03
C SER A 363 3.37 23.13 3.45
N PRO A 364 3.26 23.93 4.52
CA PRO A 364 3.17 23.41 5.88
C PRO A 364 2.05 22.37 6.06
N ARG A 365 0.93 22.53 5.36
CA ARG A 365 -0.19 21.57 5.41
C ARG A 365 0.21 20.17 4.93
N MET A 366 0.98 20.07 3.86
CA MET A 366 1.42 18.79 3.31
C MET A 366 2.29 18.03 4.33
N HIS A 367 3.15 18.73 5.06
CA HIS A 367 3.97 18.11 6.10
C HIS A 367 3.11 17.57 7.24
N LEU A 368 2.15 18.35 7.74
CA LEU A 368 1.24 17.91 8.80
C LEU A 368 0.42 16.68 8.38
N GLU A 369 -0.05 16.63 7.13
CA GLU A 369 -0.75 15.44 6.63
C GLU A 369 0.18 14.23 6.48
N LYS A 370 1.43 14.42 6.04
CA LYS A 370 2.44 13.35 5.96
C LYS A 370 2.78 12.74 7.33
N ASP A 371 2.81 13.55 8.38
CA ASP A 371 3.27 13.13 9.71
C ASP A 371 2.13 12.64 10.59
N PHE A 372 0.97 13.31 10.53
CA PHE A 372 -0.13 13.07 11.46
C PHE A 372 -1.39 12.51 10.80
N VAL A 373 -1.37 12.26 9.50
CA VAL A 373 -2.42 11.52 8.79
C VAL A 373 -1.86 10.26 8.15
N ARG A 374 -0.91 10.38 7.22
CA ARG A 374 -0.32 9.23 6.51
C ARG A 374 0.25 8.21 7.49
N GLU A 375 1.17 8.62 8.36
CA GLU A 375 1.85 7.69 9.28
C GLU A 375 0.86 6.88 10.15
N PRO A 376 -0.09 7.49 10.90
CA PRO A 376 -1.09 6.73 11.66
C PRO A 376 -2.03 5.88 10.78
N CYS A 377 -2.44 6.35 9.59
CA CYS A 377 -3.28 5.57 8.68
C CYS A 377 -2.58 4.30 8.18
N PHE A 378 -1.32 4.42 7.77
CA PHE A 378 -0.51 3.27 7.37
C PHE A 378 -0.20 2.35 8.55
N ALA A 379 0.09 2.91 9.72
CA ALA A 379 0.28 2.12 10.93
C ALA A 379 -0.96 1.30 11.30
N ALA A 380 -2.15 1.88 11.22
CA ALA A 380 -3.42 1.19 11.45
C ALA A 380 -3.58 -0.02 10.51
N TRP A 381 -3.24 0.14 9.23
CA TRP A 381 -3.25 -0.97 8.29
C TRP A 381 -2.19 -2.03 8.61
N VAL A 382 -0.95 -1.62 8.90
CA VAL A 382 0.12 -2.56 9.28
C VAL A 382 -0.26 -3.42 10.49
N VAL A 383 -0.93 -2.84 11.50
CA VAL A 383 -1.41 -3.60 12.65
C VAL A 383 -2.41 -4.68 12.24
N THR A 384 -3.33 -4.40 11.32
CA THR A 384 -4.34 -5.38 10.87
C THR A 384 -3.79 -6.44 9.91
N LEU A 385 -2.55 -6.32 9.46
CA LEU A 385 -1.84 -7.39 8.74
C LEU A 385 -1.36 -8.50 9.68
N CYS A 386 -1.37 -8.30 11.00
CA CYS A 386 -1.05 -9.36 11.96
C CYS A 386 -2.09 -10.49 11.92
N PRO A 387 -1.69 -11.76 11.80
CA PRO A 387 -2.63 -12.89 11.83
C PRO A 387 -3.14 -13.22 13.24
N ASP A 388 -2.44 -12.77 14.29
CA ASP A 388 -2.85 -12.96 15.68
C ASP A 388 -3.96 -11.96 16.06
N LYS A 389 -5.20 -12.45 16.06
CA LYS A 389 -6.39 -11.66 16.39
C LYS A 389 -6.34 -11.06 17.80
N ALA A 390 -5.68 -11.71 18.76
CA ALA A 390 -5.57 -11.18 20.10
C ALA A 390 -4.63 -9.95 20.15
N VAL A 391 -3.59 -9.92 19.31
CA VAL A 391 -2.74 -8.73 19.13
C VAL A 391 -3.53 -7.61 18.48
N VAL A 392 -4.23 -7.88 17.38
CA VAL A 392 -5.04 -6.86 16.69
C VAL A 392 -6.13 -6.29 17.61
N ALA A 393 -6.80 -7.14 18.39
CA ALA A 393 -7.86 -6.73 19.31
C ALA A 393 -7.40 -5.70 20.36
N LYS A 394 -6.15 -5.78 20.84
CA LYS A 394 -5.59 -4.78 21.78
C LYS A 394 -5.53 -3.37 21.20
N HIS A 395 -5.41 -3.26 19.88
CA HIS A 395 -5.28 -1.99 19.18
C HIS A 395 -6.56 -1.56 18.47
N ARG A 396 -7.64 -2.36 18.53
CA ARG A 396 -8.88 -2.11 17.78
C ARG A 396 -9.43 -0.71 18.02
N ASN A 397 -9.53 -0.26 19.27
CA ASN A 397 -10.08 1.06 19.57
C ASN A 397 -9.21 2.18 19.00
N ALA A 398 -7.88 2.10 19.16
CA ALA A 398 -6.96 3.08 18.60
C ALA A 398 -7.02 3.13 17.06
N ILE A 399 -7.22 1.99 16.40
CA ILE A 399 -7.45 1.94 14.94
C ILE A 399 -8.77 2.64 14.58
N LEU A 400 -9.85 2.39 15.32
CA LEU A 400 -11.14 3.06 15.09
C LEU A 400 -11.02 4.58 15.32
N ASP A 401 -10.25 5.01 16.31
CA ASP A 401 -9.99 6.42 16.56
C ASP A 401 -9.25 7.06 15.36
N VAL A 402 -8.21 6.41 14.82
CA VAL A 402 -7.54 6.87 13.60
C VAL A 402 -8.52 7.00 12.43
N ILE A 403 -9.39 6.01 12.21
CA ILE A 403 -10.37 6.03 11.12
C ILE A 403 -11.38 7.17 11.29
N ALA A 404 -11.85 7.42 12.51
CA ALA A 404 -12.90 8.39 12.79
C ALA A 404 -12.40 9.85 12.96
N HIS A 405 -11.09 10.06 13.16
CA HIS A 405 -10.56 11.38 13.54
C HIS A 405 -10.64 12.42 12.42
N TYR A 406 -10.38 12.04 11.17
CA TYR A 406 -10.13 13.01 10.10
C TYR A 406 -11.38 13.51 9.38
N ARG A 407 -11.29 14.74 8.86
CA ARG A 407 -12.20 15.29 7.85
C ARG A 407 -11.64 15.05 6.46
N TYR A 408 -11.92 13.87 5.90
CA TYR A 408 -11.32 13.42 4.63
C TYR A 408 -11.54 14.39 3.46
N GLU A 409 -12.67 15.10 3.42
CA GLU A 409 -12.95 16.12 2.39
C GLU A 409 -12.05 17.36 2.48
N ARG A 410 -11.29 17.52 3.56
CA ARG A 410 -10.36 18.64 3.80
C ARG A 410 -8.89 18.22 3.76
N LEU A 411 -8.61 16.95 3.49
CA LEU A 411 -7.25 16.47 3.27
C LEU A 411 -6.84 16.73 1.83
N TYR A 412 -5.59 17.09 1.60
CA TYR A 412 -5.04 17.31 0.27
C TYR A 412 -4.34 16.08 -0.28
N LEU A 413 -3.77 15.23 0.59
CA LEU A 413 -3.09 13.99 0.22
C LEU A 413 -4.07 12.80 0.20
N SER A 414 -3.94 11.89 -0.76
CA SER A 414 -4.70 10.63 -0.82
C SER A 414 -4.24 9.59 0.19
N GLN A 415 -3.13 9.85 0.87
CA GLN A 415 -2.37 8.94 1.74
C GLN A 415 -3.13 8.46 2.99
N PHE A 416 -4.40 8.83 3.13
CA PHE A 416 -5.34 8.27 4.07
C PHE A 416 -6.01 6.97 3.59
N PHE A 417 -5.92 6.60 2.29
CA PHE A 417 -6.60 5.42 1.73
C PHE A 417 -6.41 4.10 2.52
N PRO A 418 -5.29 3.85 3.26
CA PRO A 418 -5.17 2.61 4.04
C PRO A 418 -6.15 2.48 5.20
N VAL A 419 -6.86 3.55 5.61
CA VAL A 419 -7.95 3.43 6.60
C VAL A 419 -9.02 2.45 6.14
N GLU A 420 -9.26 2.33 4.83
CA GLU A 420 -10.16 1.33 4.26
C GLU A 420 -9.61 -0.09 4.41
N SER A 421 -8.32 -0.29 4.13
CA SER A 421 -7.67 -1.59 4.32
C SER A 421 -7.71 -2.01 5.80
N ALA A 422 -7.44 -1.08 6.71
CA ALA A 422 -7.54 -1.31 8.15
C ALA A 422 -8.96 -1.69 8.57
N TRP A 423 -9.96 -0.89 8.15
CA TRP A 423 -11.36 -1.13 8.46
C TRP A 423 -11.85 -2.50 8.00
N TYR A 424 -11.74 -2.81 6.70
CA TYR A 424 -12.29 -4.07 6.17
C TYR A 424 -11.55 -5.29 6.73
N ARG A 425 -10.26 -5.18 7.06
CA ARG A 425 -9.54 -6.26 7.76
C ARG A 425 -10.04 -6.50 9.18
N LEU A 426 -10.45 -5.47 9.91
CA LEU A 426 -11.08 -5.63 11.23
C LEU A 426 -12.42 -6.38 11.17
N GLN A 427 -13.08 -6.37 10.00
CA GLN A 427 -14.37 -7.01 9.78
C GLN A 427 -14.27 -8.43 9.22
N LEU A 428 -13.11 -8.82 8.69
CA LEU A 428 -12.89 -10.19 8.20
C LEU A 428 -12.85 -11.17 9.39
N LYS A 429 -13.67 -12.22 9.28
CA LYS A 429 -13.85 -13.23 10.33
C LYS A 429 -12.70 -14.19 10.49
#